data_AF-A0A8H5ZVA4-F1
#
_entry.id   AF-A0A8H5ZVA4-F1
#
_cell.length_a   1.000
_cell.length_b   1.000
_cell.length_c   1.000
_cell.angle_alpha   90.00
_cell.angle_beta   90.00
_cell.angle_gamma   90.00
#
_symmetry.space_group_name_H-M   'P 1'
#
loop_
_entity.id
_entity.type
_entity.pdbx_description
1 polymer ?
#
loop_
_entity_poly.entity_id
_entity_poly.type
_entity_poly.pdbx_seq_one_letter_code
_entity_poly.pdbx_strand_id
1 'polypeptide(L)'
;MEAPWLSANPQGIVILHLAENSFLHDEMGDFIKEMAVLPIDHLTYNTGPCGSRRISRAAATFLAQEFQWRVSITQDNIFITPGVAGDIDALTFATCNEGDGDGILVRQPYYNNFNIDT
;
A
#
# COMPACT_ATOMS: atom_id res chain seq x y z
N MET A 1 0.62 -25.46 13.57
CA MET A 1 -0.33 -24.76 12.68
C MET A 1 -1.07 -25.85 11.93
N GLU A 2 -2.40 -25.94 12.08
CA GLU A 2 -3.17 -26.95 11.35
C GLU A 2 -3.11 -26.65 9.84
N ALA A 3 -3.14 -27.70 9.01
CA ALA A 3 -3.03 -27.54 7.57
C ALA A 3 -4.25 -26.81 7.00
N PRO A 4 -4.09 -25.93 6.00
CA PRO A 4 -5.21 -25.22 5.40
C PRO A 4 -6.14 -26.19 4.66
N TRP A 5 -7.39 -25.76 4.52
CA TRP A 5 -8.37 -26.44 3.68
C TRP A 5 -7.90 -26.42 2.23
N LEU A 6 -7.90 -27.60 1.60
CA LEU A 6 -7.63 -27.80 0.18
C LEU A 6 -8.59 -28.89 -0.32
N SER A 7 -8.81 -28.99 -1.63
CA SER A 7 -9.56 -30.12 -2.20
C SER A 7 -8.95 -31.48 -1.82
N ALA A 8 -7.63 -31.54 -1.65
CA ALA A 8 -6.89 -32.71 -1.18
C ALA A 8 -6.85 -32.87 0.35
N ASN A 9 -7.28 -31.85 1.11
CA ASN A 9 -7.33 -31.83 2.57
C ASN A 9 -8.66 -31.19 3.06
N PRO A 10 -9.80 -31.90 2.94
CA PRO A 10 -11.10 -31.35 3.29
C PRO A 10 -11.29 -31.13 4.80
N GLN A 11 -10.43 -31.69 5.65
CA GLN A 11 -10.42 -31.49 7.11
C GLN A 11 -9.51 -30.32 7.55
N GLY A 12 -8.91 -29.60 6.60
CA GLY A 12 -8.08 -28.45 6.90
C GLY A 12 -8.88 -27.22 7.36
N ILE A 13 -8.18 -26.27 7.98
CA ILE A 13 -8.77 -25.01 8.44
C ILE A 13 -9.12 -24.10 7.25
N VAL A 14 -10.30 -23.49 7.26
CA VAL A 14 -10.65 -22.38 6.37
C VAL A 14 -10.07 -21.08 6.93
N ILE A 15 -9.21 -20.41 6.17
CA ILE A 15 -8.54 -19.17 6.57
C ILE A 15 -9.50 -18.00 6.37
N LEU A 16 -9.92 -17.35 7.48
CA LEU A 16 -10.79 -16.17 7.48
C LEU A 16 -10.15 -14.96 8.19
N HIS A 17 -8.89 -15.07 8.62
CA HIS A 17 -8.20 -14.04 9.40
C HIS A 17 -7.28 -13.15 8.55
N LEU A 18 -7.13 -13.44 7.27
CA LEU A 18 -6.26 -12.69 6.37
C LEU A 18 -7.08 -11.69 5.56
N ALA A 19 -6.71 -10.42 5.63
CA ALA A 19 -7.29 -9.36 4.83
C ALA A 19 -6.64 -9.32 3.44
N GLU A 20 -7.00 -10.25 2.58
CA GLU A 20 -6.52 -10.36 1.19
C GLU A 20 -7.70 -10.34 0.22
N ASN A 21 -7.55 -9.62 -0.89
CA ASN A 21 -8.55 -9.57 -1.95
C ASN A 21 -8.10 -10.41 -3.15
N SER A 22 -8.49 -11.69 -3.15
CA SER A 22 -8.16 -12.63 -4.23
C SER A 22 -9.01 -12.48 -5.49
N PHE A 23 -10.09 -11.67 -5.46
CA PHE A 23 -11.00 -11.51 -6.59
C PHE A 23 -10.37 -10.84 -7.80
N LEU A 24 -9.29 -10.06 -7.61
CA LEU A 24 -8.63 -9.31 -8.68
C LEU A 24 -7.35 -10.01 -9.19
N HIS A 25 -7.01 -11.20 -8.71
CA HIS A 25 -5.74 -11.85 -9.05
C HIS A 25 -5.60 -12.12 -10.56
N ASP A 26 -6.66 -12.61 -11.21
CA ASP A 26 -6.64 -12.89 -12.64
C ASP A 26 -6.49 -11.61 -13.47
N GLU A 27 -7.27 -10.57 -13.14
CA GLU A 27 -7.20 -9.26 -13.81
C GLU A 27 -5.83 -8.60 -13.66
N MET A 28 -5.28 -8.59 -12.44
CA MET A 28 -3.94 -8.07 -12.18
C MET A 28 -2.86 -8.88 -12.89
N GLY A 29 -3.02 -10.21 -12.94
CA GLY A 29 -2.11 -11.10 -13.64
C GLY A 29 -2.08 -10.82 -15.14
N ASP A 30 -3.23 -10.58 -15.76
CA ASP A 30 -3.33 -10.24 -17.18
C ASP A 30 -2.78 -8.82 -17.46
N PHE A 31 -3.10 -7.85 -16.61
CA PHE A 31 -2.56 -6.49 -16.72
C PHE A 31 -1.02 -6.48 -16.69
N ILE A 32 -0.39 -7.25 -15.78
CA ILE A 32 1.07 -7.32 -15.67
C ILE A 32 1.70 -7.90 -16.94
N LYS A 33 1.08 -8.91 -17.56
CA LYS A 33 1.60 -9.54 -18.80
C LYS A 33 1.63 -8.57 -19.98
N GLU A 34 0.74 -7.58 -20.00
CA GLU A 34 0.69 -6.56 -21.05
C GLU A 34 1.71 -5.43 -20.85
N MET A 35 2.34 -5.32 -19.67
CA MET A 35 3.26 -4.23 -19.38
C MET A 35 4.59 -4.39 -20.11
N ALA A 36 4.94 -3.38 -20.91
CA ALA A 36 6.29 -3.25 -21.46
C ALA A 36 7.25 -2.70 -20.38
N VAL A 37 8.31 -3.44 -20.09
CA VAL A 37 9.42 -2.93 -19.27
C VAL A 37 10.35 -2.10 -20.15
N LEU A 38 10.46 -0.81 -19.85
CA LEU A 38 11.41 0.11 -20.47
C LEU A 38 12.67 0.17 -19.60
N PRO A 39 13.79 -0.48 -19.95
CA PRO A 39 14.91 -0.65 -19.03
C PRO A 39 15.50 0.67 -18.52
N ILE A 40 15.63 1.67 -19.40
CA ILE A 40 16.17 2.98 -19.03
C ILE A 40 15.23 3.70 -18.06
N ASP A 41 13.92 3.67 -18.31
CA ASP A 41 12.94 4.40 -17.52
C ASP A 41 12.53 3.69 -16.23
N HIS A 42 12.56 2.35 -16.21
CA HIS A 42 12.03 1.54 -15.11
C HIS A 42 13.11 0.87 -14.25
N LEU A 43 14.31 0.61 -14.79
CA LEU A 43 15.37 -0.13 -14.09
C LEU A 43 16.57 0.74 -13.71
N THR A 44 16.38 2.06 -13.73
CA THR A 44 17.35 3.05 -13.25
C THR A 44 16.67 3.95 -12.23
N TYR A 45 17.45 4.83 -11.58
CA TYR A 45 16.89 5.84 -10.67
C TYR A 45 15.92 6.82 -11.35
N ASN A 46 15.95 6.92 -12.69
CA ASN A 46 15.09 7.77 -13.52
C ASN A 46 14.64 9.09 -12.85
N THR A 47 13.39 9.18 -12.38
CA THR A 47 12.77 10.38 -11.80
C THR A 47 13.24 10.72 -10.39
N GLY A 48 14.24 10.02 -9.87
CA GLY A 48 14.84 10.25 -8.57
C GLY A 48 14.16 9.46 -7.44
N PRO A 49 14.51 9.78 -6.18
CA PRO A 49 14.09 9.00 -5.01
C PRO A 49 12.59 9.14 -4.67
N CYS A 50 11.89 10.11 -5.25
CA CYS A 50 10.48 10.39 -4.94
C CYS A 50 9.49 9.56 -5.78
N GLY A 51 9.95 8.50 -6.44
CA GLY A 51 9.12 7.66 -7.30
C GLY A 51 8.83 8.26 -8.68
N SER A 52 8.07 7.51 -9.49
CA SER A 52 7.73 7.91 -10.87
C SER A 52 6.64 8.97 -10.91
N ARG A 53 6.84 10.07 -11.65
CA ARG A 53 5.77 11.06 -11.90
C ARG A 53 4.52 10.45 -12.53
N ARG A 54 4.69 9.35 -13.29
CA ARG A 54 3.57 8.63 -13.92
C ARG A 54 2.62 8.06 -12.87
N ILE A 55 3.16 7.48 -11.80
CA ILE A 55 2.34 6.84 -10.77
C ILE A 55 1.59 7.87 -9.93
N SER A 56 2.22 9.00 -9.58
CA SER A 56 1.55 10.07 -8.82
C SER A 56 0.40 10.68 -9.62
N ARG A 57 0.57 10.88 -10.94
CA ARG A 57 -0.51 11.36 -11.80
C ARG A 57 -1.65 10.36 -11.94
N ALA A 58 -1.33 9.08 -12.12
CA ALA A 58 -2.32 8.02 -12.21
C ALA A 58 -3.12 7.88 -10.90
N ALA A 59 -2.43 7.93 -9.75
CA ALA A 59 -3.05 7.91 -8.43
C ALA A 59 -3.97 9.13 -8.22
N ALA A 60 -3.52 10.35 -8.57
CA ALA A 60 -4.38 11.54 -8.47
C ALA A 60 -5.66 11.41 -9.32
N THR A 61 -5.51 10.87 -10.54
CA THR A 61 -6.66 10.65 -11.45
C THR A 61 -7.63 9.63 -10.89
N PHE A 62 -7.13 8.48 -10.41
CA PHE A 62 -7.93 7.45 -9.78
C PHE A 62 -8.67 7.98 -8.55
N LEU A 63 -7.95 8.67 -7.65
CA LEU A 63 -8.54 9.26 -6.45
C LEU A 63 -9.62 10.30 -6.79
N ALA A 64 -9.41 11.12 -7.83
CA ALA A 64 -10.40 12.10 -8.27
C ALA A 64 -11.66 11.47 -8.89
N GLN A 65 -11.54 10.28 -9.48
CA GLN A 65 -12.67 9.54 -10.08
C GLN A 65 -13.47 8.78 -9.03
N GLU A 66 -12.79 8.09 -8.11
CA GLU A 66 -13.42 7.19 -7.15
C GLU A 66 -13.98 7.92 -5.91
N PHE A 67 -13.45 9.11 -5.60
CA PHE A 67 -13.83 9.85 -4.39
C PHE A 67 -14.29 11.28 -4.70
N GLN A 68 -15.36 11.71 -4.02
CA GLN A 68 -15.88 13.08 -4.12
C GLN A 68 -15.19 14.02 -3.13
N TRP A 69 -13.98 14.46 -3.45
CA TRP A 69 -13.21 15.35 -2.59
C TRP A 69 -13.78 16.77 -2.55
N ARG A 70 -13.73 17.40 -1.37
CA ARG A 70 -14.03 18.84 -1.22
C ARG A 70 -12.94 19.73 -1.82
N VAL A 71 -11.71 19.25 -1.84
CA VAL A 71 -10.53 19.92 -2.39
C VAL A 71 -9.88 18.96 -3.38
N SER A 72 -9.57 19.44 -4.58
CA SER A 72 -8.94 18.61 -5.61
C SER A 72 -7.58 18.12 -5.15
N ILE A 73 -7.38 16.79 -5.15
CA ILE A 73 -6.05 16.18 -4.98
C ILE A 73 -5.35 16.22 -6.34
N THR A 74 -4.14 16.79 -6.35
CA THR A 74 -3.27 16.81 -7.53
C THR A 74 -2.06 15.92 -7.31
N GLN A 75 -1.29 15.65 -8.36
CA GLN A 75 -0.06 14.87 -8.26
C GLN A 75 0.94 15.46 -7.24
N ASP A 76 0.91 16.78 -7.02
CA ASP A 76 1.81 17.48 -6.09
C ASP A 76 1.42 17.25 -4.63
N ASN A 77 0.23 16.69 -4.39
CA ASN A 77 -0.24 16.28 -3.07
C ASN A 77 0.03 14.79 -2.78
N ILE A 78 0.70 14.06 -3.69
CA ILE A 78 0.90 12.62 -3.59
C ILE A 78 2.37 12.32 -3.41
N PHE A 79 2.67 11.58 -2.33
CA PHE A 79 3.95 10.96 -2.08
C PHE A 79 3.80 9.44 -2.18
N ILE A 80 4.84 8.76 -2.68
CA ILE A 80 4.80 7.32 -2.95
C ILE A 80 5.82 6.64 -2.05
N THR A 81 5.39 5.59 -1.35
CA THR A 81 6.20 4.78 -0.45
C THR A 81 6.12 3.30 -0.83
N PRO A 82 6.99 2.43 -0.29
CA PRO A 82 6.90 0.99 -0.46
C PRO A 82 5.75 0.39 0.40
N GLY A 83 4.51 0.76 0.07
CA GLY A 83 3.30 0.29 0.76
C GLY A 83 3.02 1.01 2.07
N VAL A 84 1.87 0.69 2.68
CA VAL A 84 1.31 1.45 3.82
C VAL A 84 2.20 1.41 5.08
N ALA A 85 3.00 0.36 5.27
CA ALA A 85 3.96 0.32 6.36
C ALA A 85 5.01 1.44 6.21
N GLY A 86 5.56 1.60 5.01
CA GLY A 86 6.47 2.70 4.69
C GLY A 86 5.80 4.08 4.79
N ASP A 87 4.51 4.19 4.44
CA ASP A 87 3.73 5.42 4.68
C ASP A 87 3.66 5.78 6.16
N ILE A 88 3.34 4.81 7.03
CA ILE A 88 3.23 5.01 8.47
C ILE A 88 4.58 5.43 9.07
N ASP A 89 5.67 4.78 8.66
CA ASP A 89 7.02 5.12 9.12
C ASP A 89 7.42 6.54 8.69
N ALA A 90 7.23 6.85 7.40
CA ALA A 90 7.56 8.17 6.86
C ALA A 90 6.73 9.28 7.52
N LEU A 91 5.44 9.04 7.75
CA LEU A 91 4.56 9.98 8.44
C LEU A 91 5.02 10.20 9.88
N THR A 92 5.24 9.12 10.63
CA THR A 92 5.66 9.17 12.03
C THR A 92 6.98 9.92 12.17
N PHE A 93 7.96 9.62 11.31
CA PHE A 93 9.24 10.31 11.27
C PHE A 93 9.10 11.80 10.94
N ALA A 94 8.16 12.17 10.08
CA ALA A 94 7.94 13.56 9.69
C ALA A 94 7.16 14.38 10.72
N THR A 95 6.35 13.76 11.58
CA THR A 95 5.42 14.46 12.48
C THR A 95 5.72 14.31 13.97
N CYS A 96 6.55 13.35 14.37
CA CYS A 96 6.83 13.07 15.77
C CYS A 96 8.33 13.16 16.06
N ASN A 97 8.68 13.76 17.19
CA ASN A 97 10.02 13.76 17.73
C ASN A 97 10.09 12.94 19.02
N GLU A 98 10.92 11.89 19.02
CA GLU A 98 11.12 11.03 20.20
C GLU A 98 11.61 11.84 21.41
N GLY A 99 12.50 12.82 21.19
CA GLY A 99 13.08 13.63 22.26
C GLY A 99 12.05 14.50 23.00
N ASP A 100 10.93 14.82 22.34
CA ASP A 100 9.84 15.63 22.90
C ASP A 100 8.72 14.77 23.51
N GLY A 101 8.81 13.45 23.36
CA GLY A 101 7.77 12.51 23.80
C GLY A 101 6.51 12.55 22.93
N ASP A 102 6.63 12.95 21.66
CA ASP A 102 5.50 12.99 20.73
C ASP A 102 4.93 11.60 20.45
N GLY A 103 3.65 11.56 20.09
CA GLY A 103 2.98 10.35 19.67
C GLY A 103 1.70 10.61 18.88
N ILE A 104 1.21 9.55 18.22
CA ILE A 104 0.00 9.59 17.40
C ILE A 104 -1.12 8.85 18.13
N LEU A 105 -2.28 9.51 18.30
CA LEU A 105 -3.46 8.88 18.87
C LEU A 105 -4.15 7.98 17.84
N VAL A 106 -4.34 6.70 18.19
CA VAL A 106 -5.05 5.71 17.37
C VAL A 106 -6.29 5.22 18.10
N ARG A 107 -7.45 5.29 17.43
CA ARG A 107 -8.73 4.82 17.99
C ARG A 107 -8.81 3.30 17.98
N GLN A 108 -9.31 2.70 19.06
CA GLN A 108 -9.58 1.26 19.12
C GLN A 108 -10.98 0.89 18.55
N PRO A 109 -11.13 -0.31 17.95
CA PRO A 109 -10.07 -1.27 17.63
C PRO A 109 -9.22 -0.80 16.43
N TYR A 110 -7.95 -1.20 16.39
CA TYR A 110 -7.02 -0.77 15.34
C TYR A 110 -6.26 -1.95 14.73
N TYR A 111 -5.52 -1.67 13.66
CA TYR A 111 -4.68 -2.63 12.97
C TYR A 111 -3.50 -3.08 13.83
N ASN A 112 -3.41 -4.37 14.14
CA ASN A 112 -2.45 -4.92 15.11
C ASN A 112 -0.99 -4.55 14.83
N ASN A 113 -0.60 -4.34 13.57
CA ASN A 113 0.78 -3.99 13.23
C ASN A 113 1.17 -2.56 13.60
N PHE A 114 0.27 -1.72 14.11
CA PHE A 114 0.66 -0.45 14.72
C PHE A 114 1.51 -0.62 15.98
N ASN A 115 1.51 -1.80 16.61
CA ASN A 115 2.31 -2.09 17.80
C ASN A 115 3.63 -2.83 17.49
N ILE A 116 4.12 -2.80 16.26
CA ILE A 116 5.43 -3.35 15.94
C ILE A 116 6.48 -2.37 16.50
N ASP A 117 7.52 -2.89 17.16
CA ASP A 117 8.55 -2.19 17.96
C ASP A 117 8.29 -1.99 19.47
N THR A 118 7.41 -2.78 20.10
CA THR A 118 7.42 -2.97 21.57
C THR A 118 8.40 -4.05 22.03
#